data_AF-A0AAW1MEU9-F1
#
_entry.id   AF-A0AAW1MEU9-F1
#
_cell.length_a   1.000
_cell.length_b   1.000
_cell.length_c   1.000
_cell.angle_alpha   90.00
_cell.angle_beta   90.00
_cell.angle_gamma   90.00
#
_symmetry.space_group_name_H-M   'P 1'
#
loop_
_entity.id
_entity.type
_entity.pdbx_description
1 polymer ?
#
loop_
_entity_poly.entity_id
_entity_poly.type
_entity_poly.pdbx_seq_one_letter_code
_entity_poly.pdbx_strand_id
1 'polypeptide(L)'
;MFDDKEKDRRFQKFDYKYGIRYENGKFYIGNSPIEIHPNGDIEIKNKLYTGTKGLYELLFKKDPTSYTEDDEKNYKKIALKTNLILRYYQPKQQIQNSTLSKYKNILSNIYNTPKDVAKKKNEGGILMKLTDNKPDYIYWDNPNELVERLKLLLSSHQAVYFITIRSKRYYIALVMVIRSSHQSDLHLKTCIKNLQHLSLDISINKCCKNVYS
;
A
#
# COMPACT_ATOMS: atom_id res chain seq x y z
N MET A 1 -24.12 -34.45 -2.70
CA MET A 1 -23.30 -33.75 -1.70
C MET A 1 -21.97 -34.49 -1.68
N PHE A 2 -21.00 -34.05 -2.48
CA PHE A 2 -19.74 -34.77 -2.70
C PHE A 2 -18.67 -34.24 -1.74
N ASP A 3 -17.96 -35.17 -1.10
CA ASP A 3 -17.07 -34.99 0.04
C ASP A 3 -15.95 -33.94 -0.15
N ASP A 4 -16.00 -32.89 0.67
CA ASP A 4 -14.93 -31.88 0.77
C ASP A 4 -13.58 -32.45 1.26
N LYS A 5 -13.58 -33.63 1.91
CA LYS A 5 -12.37 -34.27 2.45
C LYS A 5 -11.47 -34.92 1.40
N GLU A 6 -11.98 -35.21 0.20
CA GLU A 6 -11.16 -35.77 -0.90
C GLU A 6 -10.44 -34.67 -1.71
N LYS A 7 -10.90 -33.42 -1.56
CA LYS A 7 -10.30 -32.24 -2.17
C LYS A 7 -8.93 -31.97 -1.53
N ASP A 8 -8.78 -32.06 -0.21
CA ASP A 8 -7.51 -31.74 0.46
C ASP A 8 -6.33 -32.67 0.13
N ARG A 9 -6.58 -33.97 -0.16
CA ARG A 9 -5.49 -34.91 -0.50
C ARG A 9 -4.93 -34.70 -1.91
N ARG A 10 -5.73 -34.23 -2.86
CA ARG A 10 -5.30 -33.95 -4.25
C ARG A 10 -4.53 -32.63 -4.36
N PHE A 11 -4.86 -31.66 -3.50
CA PHE A 11 -4.24 -30.34 -3.45
C PHE A 11 -2.92 -30.35 -2.67
N GLN A 12 -2.63 -31.40 -1.88
CA GLN A 12 -1.30 -31.56 -1.26
C GLN A 12 -0.17 -31.79 -2.28
N LYS A 13 -0.49 -32.24 -3.50
CA LYS A 13 0.52 -32.64 -4.50
C LYS A 13 0.97 -31.50 -5.41
N PHE A 14 0.10 -30.50 -5.64
CA PHE A 14 0.40 -29.37 -6.51
C PHE A 14 1.05 -28.20 -5.75
N ASP A 15 1.97 -27.50 -6.41
CA ASP A 15 2.67 -26.36 -5.83
C ASP A 15 2.00 -25.04 -6.21
N TYR A 16 1.28 -24.43 -5.25
CA TYR A 16 0.65 -23.13 -5.45
C TYR A 16 1.61 -21.95 -5.27
N LYS A 17 2.78 -22.15 -4.63
CA LYS A 17 3.68 -21.06 -4.26
C LYS A 17 4.79 -20.87 -5.28
N TYR A 18 5.46 -21.96 -5.64
CA TYR A 18 6.55 -21.99 -6.61
C TYR A 18 6.20 -22.77 -7.87
N GLY A 19 4.93 -23.11 -8.07
CA GLY A 19 4.45 -23.73 -9.29
C GLY A 19 3.62 -22.79 -10.15
N ILE A 20 3.01 -23.37 -11.19
CA ILE A 20 2.08 -22.69 -12.07
C ILE A 20 0.74 -22.51 -11.36
N ARG A 21 0.21 -21.29 -11.43
CA ARG A 21 -1.13 -20.96 -10.93
C ARG A 21 -2.04 -20.56 -12.09
N TYR A 22 -3.33 -20.78 -11.92
CA TYR A 22 -4.35 -20.38 -12.88
C TYR A 22 -5.13 -19.19 -12.31
N GLU A 23 -5.01 -18.03 -12.96
CA GLU A 23 -5.62 -16.77 -12.56
C GLU A 23 -6.18 -16.07 -13.79
N ASN A 24 -7.41 -15.54 -13.71
CA ASN A 24 -8.04 -14.74 -14.77
C ASN A 24 -8.04 -15.40 -16.17
N GLY A 25 -8.26 -16.72 -16.22
CA GLY A 25 -8.30 -17.46 -17.48
C GLY A 25 -6.94 -17.81 -18.07
N LYS A 26 -5.84 -17.43 -17.41
CA LYS A 26 -4.47 -17.64 -17.90
C LYS A 26 -3.60 -18.35 -16.85
N PHE A 27 -2.59 -19.07 -17.33
CA PHE A 27 -1.58 -19.67 -16.47
C PHE A 27 -0.47 -18.67 -16.18
N TYR A 28 -0.03 -18.61 -14.93
CA TYR A 28 1.02 -17.72 -14.46
C TYR A 28 2.09 -18.49 -13.67
N ILE A 29 3.32 -18.02 -13.80
CA ILE A 29 4.42 -18.36 -12.88
C ILE A 29 5.15 -17.08 -12.51
N GLY A 30 5.33 -16.88 -11.19
CA GLY A 30 5.85 -15.61 -10.68
C GLY A 30 5.00 -14.44 -11.17
N ASN A 31 5.60 -13.40 -11.74
CA ASN A 31 4.85 -12.25 -12.27
C ASN A 31 4.42 -12.38 -13.75
N SER A 32 4.61 -13.53 -14.39
CA SER A 32 4.48 -13.64 -15.85
C SER A 32 3.46 -14.69 -16.27
N PRO A 33 2.66 -14.41 -17.31
CA PRO A 33 1.82 -15.42 -17.92
C PRO A 33 2.68 -16.45 -18.67
N ILE A 34 2.12 -17.62 -18.88
CA ILE A 34 2.74 -18.74 -19.58
C ILE A 34 1.82 -19.14 -20.73
N GLU A 35 2.43 -19.45 -21.87
CA GLU A 35 1.76 -20.04 -23.01
C GLU A 35 2.34 -21.43 -23.26
N ILE A 36 1.45 -22.41 -23.44
CA ILE A 36 1.82 -23.80 -23.72
C ILE A 36 1.53 -24.04 -25.19
N HIS A 37 2.55 -24.37 -25.95
CA HIS A 37 2.46 -24.65 -27.38
C HIS A 37 1.90 -26.07 -27.63
N PRO A 38 1.33 -26.35 -28.81
CA PRO A 38 0.77 -27.66 -29.13
C PRO A 38 1.79 -28.81 -29.07
N ASN A 39 3.06 -28.50 -29.29
CA ASN A 39 4.18 -29.44 -29.18
C ASN A 39 4.56 -29.76 -27.72
N GLY A 40 3.93 -29.10 -26.74
CA GLY A 40 4.22 -29.25 -25.32
C GLY A 40 5.30 -28.32 -24.80
N ASP A 41 5.87 -27.43 -25.62
CA ASP A 41 6.86 -26.45 -25.18
C ASP A 41 6.19 -25.28 -24.44
N ILE A 42 6.97 -24.66 -23.55
CA ILE A 42 6.50 -23.63 -22.65
C ILE A 42 7.17 -22.31 -23.01
N GLU A 43 6.37 -21.28 -23.29
CA GLU A 43 6.86 -19.94 -23.56
C GLU A 43 6.65 -19.00 -22.37
N ILE A 44 7.74 -18.37 -21.93
CA ILE A 44 7.75 -17.44 -20.79
C ILE A 44 8.63 -16.24 -21.12
N LYS A 45 8.03 -15.04 -21.16
CA LYS A 45 8.70 -13.77 -21.53
C LYS A 45 9.54 -13.93 -22.82
N ASN A 46 8.90 -14.36 -23.91
CA ASN A 46 9.52 -14.51 -25.23
C ASN A 46 10.71 -15.49 -25.23
N LYS A 47 10.71 -16.48 -24.34
CA LYS A 47 11.69 -17.55 -24.33
C LYS A 47 10.98 -18.89 -24.28
N LEU A 48 11.29 -19.72 -25.26
CA LEU A 48 10.82 -21.08 -25.37
C LEU A 48 11.67 -22.01 -24.48
N TYR A 49 11.01 -22.90 -23.77
CA TYR A 49 11.59 -23.96 -22.97
C TYR A 49 11.00 -25.29 -23.44
N THR A 50 11.87 -26.29 -23.60
CA THR A 50 11.45 -27.62 -24.05
C THR A 50 10.56 -28.29 -23.00
N GLY A 51 9.43 -28.83 -23.45
CA GLY A 51 8.42 -29.49 -22.61
C GLY A 51 8.82 -30.85 -22.06
N THR A 52 9.87 -30.93 -21.23
CA THR A 52 10.31 -32.20 -20.64
C THR A 52 9.42 -32.60 -19.46
N LYS A 53 9.25 -33.92 -19.24
CA LYS A 53 8.51 -34.45 -18.10
C LYS A 53 9.06 -33.93 -16.75
N GLY A 54 10.38 -33.81 -16.63
CA GLY A 54 11.04 -33.31 -15.41
C GLY A 54 10.79 -31.84 -15.17
N LEU A 55 10.81 -31.00 -16.22
CA LEU A 55 10.48 -29.58 -16.09
C LEU A 55 9.00 -29.39 -15.68
N TYR A 56 8.09 -30.15 -16.29
CA TYR A 56 6.68 -30.14 -15.90
C TYR A 56 6.48 -30.57 -14.44
N GLU A 57 7.25 -31.55 -13.97
CA GLU A 57 7.20 -31.96 -12.58
C GLU A 57 7.65 -30.85 -11.64
N LEU A 58 8.74 -30.15 -11.97
CA LEU A 58 9.21 -28.98 -11.24
C LEU A 58 8.18 -27.84 -11.26
N LEU A 59 7.42 -27.66 -12.33
CA LEU A 59 6.46 -26.58 -12.46
C LEU A 59 5.13 -26.84 -11.75
N PHE A 60 4.70 -28.10 -11.65
CA PHE A 60 3.38 -28.44 -11.09
C PHE A 60 3.43 -29.09 -9.71
N LYS A 61 4.44 -29.91 -9.40
CA LYS A 61 4.48 -30.64 -8.13
C LYS A 61 5.18 -29.86 -7.02
N LYS A 62 4.68 -30.07 -5.80
CA LYS A 62 5.26 -29.55 -4.56
C LYS A 62 6.59 -30.21 -4.20
N ASP A 63 6.64 -31.54 -4.33
CA ASP A 63 7.81 -32.36 -4.05
C ASP A 63 8.18 -33.15 -5.32
N PRO A 64 9.03 -32.59 -6.19
CA PRO A 64 9.45 -33.23 -7.45
C PRO A 64 10.48 -34.33 -7.17
N THR A 65 10.33 -35.51 -7.81
CA THR A 65 11.26 -36.64 -7.63
C THR A 65 12.00 -37.05 -8.90
N SER A 66 11.41 -36.82 -10.08
CA SER A 66 12.00 -37.24 -11.36
C SER A 66 12.30 -36.06 -12.29
N TYR A 67 13.42 -35.37 -12.07
CA TYR A 67 13.92 -34.30 -12.94
C TYR A 67 15.42 -34.45 -13.22
N THR A 68 15.87 -33.92 -14.35
CA THR A 68 17.29 -33.91 -14.73
C THR A 68 17.97 -32.60 -14.34
N GLU A 69 19.31 -32.57 -14.34
CA GLU A 69 20.07 -31.35 -14.02
C GLU A 69 19.75 -30.20 -15.00
N ASP A 70 19.47 -30.52 -16.27
CA ASP A 70 19.10 -29.54 -17.28
C ASP A 70 17.71 -28.93 -17.00
N ASP A 71 16.76 -29.76 -16.56
CA ASP A 71 15.43 -29.29 -16.13
C ASP A 71 15.56 -28.34 -14.93
N GLU A 72 16.42 -28.67 -13.97
CA GLU A 72 16.69 -27.83 -12.81
C GLU A 72 17.29 -26.48 -13.22
N LYS A 73 18.29 -26.49 -14.11
CA LYS A 73 18.89 -25.26 -14.67
C LYS A 73 17.86 -24.41 -15.39
N ASN A 74 16.97 -25.02 -16.17
CA ASN A 74 15.91 -24.32 -16.89
C ASN A 74 14.88 -23.72 -15.92
N TYR A 75 14.44 -24.48 -14.93
CA TYR A 75 13.55 -24.03 -13.88
C TYR A 75 14.15 -22.85 -13.07
N LYS A 76 15.43 -22.92 -12.70
CA LYS A 76 16.15 -21.80 -12.07
C LYS A 76 16.16 -20.55 -12.93
N LYS A 77 16.39 -20.68 -14.25
CA LYS A 77 16.32 -19.56 -15.21
C LYS A 77 14.89 -18.97 -15.26
N ILE A 78 13.85 -19.80 -15.23
CA ILE A 78 12.45 -19.35 -15.20
C ILE A 78 12.16 -18.59 -13.90
N ALA A 79 12.57 -19.14 -12.76
CA ALA A 79 12.38 -18.51 -11.45
C ALA A 79 13.03 -17.13 -11.36
N LEU A 80 14.25 -16.99 -11.88
CA LEU A 80 14.95 -15.71 -12.02
C LEU A 80 14.21 -14.72 -12.91
N LYS A 81 13.81 -15.15 -14.11
CA LYS A 81 13.12 -14.28 -15.08
C LYS A 81 11.79 -13.75 -14.57
N THR A 82 11.07 -14.56 -13.80
CA THR A 82 9.69 -14.28 -13.35
C THR A 82 9.61 -13.75 -11.91
N ASN A 83 10.77 -13.48 -11.28
CA ASN A 83 10.87 -13.03 -9.88
C ASN A 83 10.11 -13.96 -8.91
N LEU A 84 10.08 -15.27 -9.20
CA LEU A 84 9.24 -16.25 -8.50
C LEU A 84 9.49 -16.28 -6.97
N ILE A 85 10.71 -15.99 -6.56
CA ILE A 85 11.15 -16.04 -5.17
C ILE A 85 10.94 -14.72 -4.42
N LEU A 86 10.76 -13.61 -5.14
CA LEU A 86 10.64 -12.28 -4.53
C LEU A 86 9.22 -12.08 -4.00
N ARG A 87 9.09 -11.31 -2.91
CA ARG A 87 7.77 -10.94 -2.39
C ARG A 87 6.93 -10.25 -3.46
N TYR A 88 5.68 -10.67 -3.56
CA TYR A 88 4.72 -10.18 -4.56
C TYR A 88 5.19 -10.31 -6.02
N TYR A 89 6.21 -11.14 -6.28
CA TYR A 89 6.84 -11.31 -7.59
C TYR A 89 7.37 -10.01 -8.21
N GLN A 90 7.63 -9.00 -7.38
CA GLN A 90 8.10 -7.69 -7.83
C GLN A 90 9.63 -7.60 -7.82
N PRO A 91 10.24 -6.92 -8.79
CA PRO A 91 11.68 -6.66 -8.76
C PRO A 91 12.04 -5.79 -7.55
N LYS A 92 13.28 -5.94 -7.04
CA LYS A 92 13.83 -5.19 -5.89
C LYS A 92 13.13 -5.45 -4.53
N GLN A 93 12.15 -6.35 -4.47
CA GLN A 93 11.57 -6.79 -3.21
C GLN A 93 12.47 -7.80 -2.49
N GLN A 94 12.22 -7.98 -1.19
CA GLN A 94 12.92 -8.99 -0.39
C GLN A 94 12.59 -10.41 -0.88
N ILE A 95 13.57 -11.30 -0.79
CA ILE A 95 13.41 -12.75 -0.98
C ILE A 95 12.39 -13.29 0.03
N GLN A 96 11.39 -14.03 -0.46
CA GLN A 96 10.43 -14.72 0.38
C GLN A 96 10.98 -16.08 0.80
N ASN A 97 11.55 -16.12 2.00
CA ASN A 97 11.97 -17.37 2.62
C ASN A 97 10.80 -18.34 2.78
N SER A 98 11.09 -19.63 2.60
CA SER A 98 10.09 -20.69 2.73
C SER A 98 10.70 -21.94 3.33
N THR A 99 9.86 -22.68 4.06
CA THR A 99 10.21 -23.95 4.68
C THR A 99 10.13 -25.13 3.70
N LEU A 100 9.49 -24.94 2.54
CA LEU A 100 9.29 -25.96 1.51
C LEU A 100 10.63 -26.54 1.00
N SER A 101 10.66 -27.87 0.82
CA SER A 101 11.81 -28.65 0.33
C SER A 101 12.36 -28.06 -0.98
N LYS A 102 11.47 -27.83 -1.95
CA LYS A 102 11.75 -27.25 -3.26
C LYS A 102 12.46 -25.91 -3.17
N TYR A 103 12.07 -25.07 -2.21
CA TYR A 103 12.77 -23.79 -1.99
C TYR A 103 14.19 -24.03 -1.49
N LYS A 104 14.34 -24.84 -0.44
CA LYS A 104 15.65 -25.10 0.19
C LYS A 104 16.64 -25.80 -0.74
N ASN A 105 16.18 -26.76 -1.53
CA ASN A 105 17.04 -27.62 -2.34
C ASN A 105 17.36 -27.00 -3.71
N ILE A 106 16.37 -26.36 -4.35
CA ILE A 106 16.49 -25.92 -5.74
C ILE A 106 16.64 -24.39 -5.84
N LEU A 107 15.81 -23.63 -5.12
CA LEU A 107 15.68 -22.18 -5.32
C LEU A 107 16.58 -21.32 -4.43
N SER A 108 16.97 -21.82 -3.26
CA SER A 108 17.70 -21.07 -2.22
C SER A 108 19.04 -20.52 -2.73
N ASN A 109 19.69 -21.25 -3.63
CA ASN A 109 21.03 -20.93 -4.14
C ASN A 109 21.03 -19.99 -5.34
N ILE A 110 19.87 -19.61 -5.87
CA ILE A 110 19.75 -18.78 -7.06
C ILE A 110 20.33 -17.37 -6.86
N TYR A 111 20.14 -16.79 -5.67
CA TYR A 111 20.61 -15.44 -5.33
C TYR A 111 21.81 -15.44 -4.38
N ASN A 112 22.32 -16.63 -4.03
CA ASN A 112 23.59 -16.75 -3.32
C ASN A 112 24.71 -16.59 -4.35
N THR A 113 24.96 -15.34 -4.78
CA THR A 113 26.31 -14.98 -5.25
C THR A 113 27.31 -15.34 -4.14
N PRO A 114 28.57 -15.72 -4.45
CA PRO A 114 29.58 -15.81 -3.43
C PRO A 114 29.52 -14.52 -2.63
N LYS A 115 29.18 -14.66 -1.34
CA LYS A 115 29.20 -13.56 -0.39
C LYS A 115 30.66 -13.29 -0.13
N ASP A 116 31.31 -12.64 -1.08
CA ASP A 116 32.59 -12.00 -0.81
C ASP A 116 32.31 -10.99 0.30
N VAL A 117 32.83 -11.34 1.47
CA VAL A 117 33.18 -10.43 2.56
C VAL A 117 32.01 -9.61 3.12
N ALA A 118 31.13 -10.28 3.86
CA ALA A 118 30.82 -9.88 5.23
C ALA A 118 29.73 -10.81 5.78
N LYS A 119 30.12 -11.69 6.71
CA LYS A 119 29.21 -12.11 7.77
C LYS A 119 28.86 -10.87 8.60
N LYS A 120 27.94 -10.01 8.12
CA LYS A 120 27.12 -9.26 9.05
C LYS A 120 26.25 -10.31 9.72
N LYS A 121 26.57 -10.59 10.99
CA LYS A 121 25.67 -11.26 11.91
C LYS A 121 24.39 -10.43 11.89
N ASN A 122 23.43 -10.82 11.09
CA ASN A 122 22.10 -10.22 11.13
C ASN A 122 21.47 -10.80 12.39
N GLU A 123 21.70 -10.10 13.49
CA GLU A 123 20.93 -10.18 14.71
C GLU A 123 19.46 -10.09 14.30
N GLY A 124 18.80 -11.25 14.32
CA GLY A 124 17.39 -11.37 14.05
C GLY A 124 16.62 -10.65 15.14
N GLY A 125 16.28 -9.40 14.88
CA GLY A 125 15.47 -8.56 15.75
C GLY A 125 15.60 -7.12 15.29
N ILE A 126 14.49 -6.37 15.25
CA ILE A 126 14.57 -4.92 15.28
C ILE A 126 15.09 -4.59 16.68
N LEU A 127 16.42 -4.52 16.84
CA LEU A 127 17.00 -3.99 18.06
C LEU A 127 16.86 -2.48 17.94
N MET A 128 15.95 -1.91 18.73
CA MET A 128 15.89 -0.47 18.96
C MET A 128 17.29 -0.07 19.43
N LYS A 129 17.96 0.80 18.69
CA LYS A 129 19.28 1.31 19.08
C LYS A 129 19.05 2.09 20.37
N LEU A 130 19.34 1.49 21.52
CA LEU A 130 19.32 2.20 22.79
C LEU A 130 20.38 3.29 22.64
N THR A 131 19.93 4.55 22.55
CA THR A 131 20.83 5.68 22.70
C THR A 131 21.47 5.56 24.09
N ASP A 132 22.77 5.82 24.22
CA ASP A 132 23.47 5.83 25.52
C ASP A 132 22.95 6.93 26.48
N ASN A 133 21.92 7.67 26.07
CA ASN A 133 21.19 8.60 26.91
C ASN A 133 20.58 7.82 28.08
N LYS A 134 21.06 8.12 29.29
CA LYS A 134 20.44 7.67 30.53
C LYS A 134 18.96 8.06 30.47
N PRO A 135 18.01 7.11 30.57
CA PRO A 135 16.60 7.45 30.65
C PRO A 135 16.39 8.38 31.85
N ASP A 136 15.84 9.58 31.60
CA ASP A 136 15.37 10.47 32.66
C ASP A 136 14.11 9.85 33.28
N TYR A 137 14.33 8.90 34.18
CA TYR A 137 13.27 8.38 35.04
C TYR A 137 12.92 9.45 36.06
N ILE A 138 11.80 10.13 35.85
CA ILE A 138 11.15 10.94 36.88
C ILE A 138 10.37 9.95 37.76
N TYR A 139 10.90 9.68 38.96
CA TYR A 139 10.23 8.86 39.96
C TYR A 139 9.16 9.70 40.66
N TRP A 140 7.93 9.20 40.72
CA TRP A 140 6.80 9.89 41.34
C TRP A 140 6.62 9.30 42.74
N ASP A 141 6.95 10.07 43.77
CA ASP A 141 6.91 9.61 45.17
C ASP A 141 5.46 9.49 45.71
N ASN A 142 4.51 10.20 45.09
CA ASN A 142 3.12 10.25 45.55
C ASN A 142 2.12 9.95 44.41
N PRO A 143 1.18 9.01 44.58
CA PRO A 143 0.15 8.72 43.58
C PRO A 143 -0.74 9.92 43.24
N ASN A 144 -0.88 10.90 44.13
CA ASN A 144 -1.68 12.10 43.88
C ASN A 144 -1.08 12.99 42.77
N GLU A 145 0.24 12.99 42.59
CA GLU A 145 0.91 13.77 41.54
C GLU A 145 0.57 13.25 40.15
N LEU A 146 0.40 11.93 40.00
CA LEU A 146 -0.07 11.31 38.77
C LEU A 146 -1.50 11.75 38.42
N VAL A 147 -2.36 11.86 39.44
CA VAL A 147 -3.74 12.32 39.29
C VAL A 147 -3.78 13.79 38.88
N GLU A 148 -2.96 14.65 39.48
CA GLU A 148 -2.86 16.06 39.11
C GLU A 148 -2.33 16.24 37.69
N ARG A 149 -1.29 15.49 37.31
CA ARG A 149 -0.76 15.51 35.95
C ARG A 149 -1.76 15.00 34.93
N LEU A 150 -2.55 13.97 35.27
CA LEU A 150 -3.64 13.49 34.43
C LEU A 150 -4.74 14.55 34.26
N LYS A 151 -5.13 15.22 35.34
CA LYS A 151 -6.08 16.35 35.29
C LYS A 151 -5.56 17.48 34.39
N LEU A 152 -4.27 17.81 34.49
CA LEU A 152 -3.63 18.81 33.63
C LEU A 152 -3.69 18.40 32.15
N LEU A 153 -3.37 17.15 31.82
CA LEU A 153 -3.40 16.62 30.44
C LEU A 153 -4.81 16.58 29.86
N LEU A 154 -5.80 16.19 30.67
CA LEU A 154 -7.20 16.22 30.25
C LEU A 154 -7.69 17.64 30.03
N SER A 155 -7.31 18.58 30.90
CA SER A 155 -7.64 20.00 30.76
C SER A 155 -7.03 20.61 29.50
N SER A 156 -5.75 20.31 29.21
CA SER A 156 -5.09 20.80 28.01
C SER A 156 -5.69 20.18 26.74
N HIS A 157 -6.02 18.89 26.76
CA HIS A 157 -6.74 18.23 25.69
C HIS A 157 -8.09 18.90 25.44
N GLN A 158 -8.92 19.08 26.47
CA GLN A 158 -10.22 19.76 26.37
C GLN A 158 -10.09 21.19 25.83
N ALA A 159 -9.08 21.94 26.24
CA ALA A 159 -8.83 23.29 25.73
C ALA A 159 -8.55 23.30 24.21
N VAL A 160 -7.80 22.33 23.69
CA VAL A 160 -7.55 22.19 22.24
C VAL A 160 -8.86 21.94 21.47
N TYR A 161 -9.73 21.07 21.97
CA TYR A 161 -11.04 20.86 21.35
C TYR A 161 -11.87 22.14 21.36
N PHE A 162 -11.85 22.88 22.47
CA PHE A 162 -12.61 24.12 22.60
C PHE A 162 -12.11 25.21 21.65
N ILE A 163 -10.80 25.39 21.49
CA ILE A 163 -10.19 26.31 20.52
C ILE A 163 -10.57 25.92 19.09
N THR A 164 -10.54 24.62 18.78
CA THR A 164 -10.88 24.10 17.45
C THR A 164 -12.36 24.35 17.11
N ILE A 165 -13.26 24.17 18.08
CA ILE A 165 -14.69 24.47 17.92
C ILE A 165 -14.91 25.98 17.77
N ARG A 166 -14.22 26.81 18.55
CA ARG A 166 -14.30 28.28 18.42
C ARG A 166 -13.83 28.74 17.04
N SER A 167 -12.69 28.25 16.57
CA SER A 167 -12.16 28.55 15.23
C SER A 167 -13.15 28.16 14.12
N LYS A 168 -13.76 26.96 14.20
CA LYS A 168 -14.81 26.54 13.24
C LYS A 168 -16.05 27.42 13.30
N ARG A 169 -16.48 27.87 14.49
CA ARG A 169 -17.62 28.80 14.63
C ARG A 169 -17.32 30.17 14.03
N TYR A 170 -16.11 30.72 14.23
CA TYR A 170 -15.69 31.96 13.58
C TYR A 170 -15.63 31.82 12.05
N TYR A 171 -15.15 30.67 11.54
CA TYR A 171 -15.16 30.40 10.09
C TYR A 171 -16.58 30.36 9.52
N ILE A 172 -17.51 29.67 10.18
CA ILE A 172 -18.92 29.62 9.75
C ILE A 172 -19.56 31.01 9.82
N ALA A 173 -19.32 31.77 10.89
CA ALA A 173 -19.83 33.14 11.03
C ALA A 173 -19.26 34.07 9.93
N LEU A 174 -17.96 33.97 9.63
CA LEU A 174 -17.33 34.72 8.55
C LEU A 174 -17.93 34.37 7.19
N VAL A 175 -18.15 33.08 6.91
CA VAL A 175 -18.80 32.62 5.67
C VAL A 175 -20.25 33.13 5.58
N MET A 176 -21.00 33.16 6.68
CA MET A 176 -22.36 33.71 6.71
C MET A 176 -22.38 35.23 6.48
N VAL A 177 -21.43 35.97 7.05
CA VAL A 177 -21.29 37.42 6.83
C VAL A 177 -20.91 37.72 5.37
N ILE A 178 -19.98 36.97 4.79
CA ILE A 178 -19.61 37.09 3.38
C ILE A 178 -20.79 36.76 2.46
N ARG A 179 -21.57 35.72 2.78
CA ARG A 179 -22.75 35.34 1.98
C ARG A 179 -23.85 36.39 2.05
N SER A 180 -24.04 37.02 3.21
CA SER A 180 -25.02 38.11 3.41
C SER A 180 -24.61 39.38 2.66
N SER A 181 -23.31 39.71 2.62
CA SER A 181 -22.78 40.85 1.87
C SER A 181 -22.74 40.61 0.35
N HIS A 182 -22.60 39.36 -0.10
CA HIS A 182 -22.74 39.01 -1.51
C HIS A 182 -24.21 39.03 -1.99
N GLN A 183 -25.18 38.81 -1.10
CA GLN A 183 -26.61 38.90 -1.39
C GLN A 183 -27.06 40.36 -1.62
N SER A 184 -26.54 41.31 -0.84
CA SER A 184 -26.76 42.74 -1.04
C SER A 184 -26.06 43.27 -2.30
N ASP A 185 -24.88 42.76 -2.64
CA ASP A 185 -24.14 43.13 -3.85
C ASP A 185 -24.80 42.60 -5.14
N LEU A 186 -25.49 41.46 -5.08
CA LEU A 186 -26.30 40.94 -6.18
C LEU A 186 -27.57 41.79 -6.41
N HIS A 187 -28.20 42.28 -5.35
CA HIS A 187 -29.35 43.19 -5.44
C HIS A 187 -28.94 44.56 -6.02
N LEU A 188 -27.77 45.08 -5.64
CA LEU A 188 -27.18 46.31 -6.20
C LEU A 188 -26.80 46.16 -7.67
N LYS A 189 -26.17 45.05 -8.08
CA LYS A 189 -25.83 44.79 -9.50
C LYS A 189 -27.06 44.61 -10.38
N THR A 190 -28.16 44.10 -9.84
CA THR A 190 -29.44 43.96 -10.57
C THR A 190 -30.16 45.31 -10.70
N CYS A 191 -30.07 46.18 -9.68
CA CYS A 191 -30.55 47.56 -9.76
C CYS A 191 -29.75 48.43 -10.75
N ILE A 192 -28.43 48.27 -10.80
CA ILE A 192 -27.57 49.03 -11.73
C ILE A 192 -27.81 48.63 -13.19
N LYS A 193 -28.09 47.35 -13.48
CA LYS A 193 -28.44 46.90 -14.84
C LYS A 193 -29.78 47.44 -15.35
N ASN A 194 -30.75 47.68 -14.46
CA ASN A 194 -32.06 48.27 -14.83
C ASN A 194 -32.02 49.80 -15.00
N LEU A 195 -30.96 50.47 -14.54
CA LEU A 195 -30.78 51.92 -14.70
C LEU A 195 -30.05 52.33 -16.00
N GLN A 196 -29.48 51.38 -16.76
CA GLN A 196 -28.76 51.67 -18.01
C GLN A 196 -29.65 51.77 -19.26
N HIS A 197 -30.98 51.64 -19.12
CA HIS A 197 -31.95 51.74 -20.23
C HIS A 197 -32.77 53.05 -20.28
N LEU A 198 -32.45 54.03 -19.43
CA LEU A 198 -33.03 55.38 -19.50
C LEU A 198 -31.91 56.40 -19.67
N SER A 199 -31.63 56.75 -20.93
CA SER A 199 -30.71 57.83 -21.29
C SER A 199 -31.34 59.21 -21.07
N LEU A 200 -30.49 60.13 -20.60
CA LEU A 200 -30.55 61.61 -20.63
C LEU A 200 -31.04 62.33 -19.36
N ASP A 201 -30.03 62.91 -18.71
CA ASP A 201 -29.96 64.17 -17.97
C ASP A 201 -31.02 64.47 -16.90
N ILE A 202 -30.56 64.56 -15.64
CA ILE A 202 -30.76 65.72 -14.74
C ILE A 202 -29.92 65.50 -13.46
N SER A 203 -29.05 66.48 -13.19
CA SER A 203 -28.41 66.86 -11.93
C SER A 203 -28.07 65.80 -10.89
N ILE A 204 -26.77 65.54 -10.80
CA ILE A 204 -26.01 65.30 -9.58
C ILE A 204 -26.50 66.27 -8.47
N ASN A 205 -27.25 65.78 -7.46
CA ASN A 205 -27.35 66.28 -6.07
C ASN A 205 -28.68 65.91 -5.36
N LYS A 206 -29.02 64.63 -5.20
CA LYS A 206 -30.10 64.28 -4.24
C LYS A 206 -30.10 62.93 -3.53
N CYS A 207 -29.16 62.01 -3.77
CA CYS A 207 -29.14 60.71 -3.07
C CYS A 207 -28.01 60.53 -2.04
N CYS A 208 -27.43 61.63 -1.52
CA CYS A 208 -26.48 61.58 -0.41
C CYS A 208 -27.03 62.19 0.89
N LYS A 209 -28.30 61.96 1.21
CA LYS A 209 -28.80 62.22 2.57
C LYS A 209 -29.59 61.01 3.07
N ASN A 210 -29.15 60.48 4.21
CA ASN A 210 -29.74 59.43 5.05
C ASN A 210 -29.25 58.00 4.85
N VAL A 211 -27.94 57.81 4.75
CA VAL A 211 -27.30 56.61 5.33
C VAL A 211 -26.43 57.11 6.47
N TYR A 212 -27.02 57.21 7.66
CA TYR A 212 -26.46 57.36 9.02
C TYR A 212 -27.45 58.16 9.88
N SER A 213 -28.54 57.49 10.26
CA SER A 213 -29.25 57.63 11.53
C SER A 213 -29.81 56.27 11.90
#